data_AF-A0A1S8CBB3-F1
#
_entry.id   AF-A0A1S8CBB3-F1
#
_cell.length_a   1.000
_cell.length_b   1.000
_cell.length_c   1.000
_cell.angle_alpha   90.00
_cell.angle_beta   90.00
_cell.angle_gamma   90.00
#
_symmetry.space_group_name_H-M   'P 1'
#
loop_
_entity.id
_entity.type
_entity.pdbx_description
1 polymer ?
#
loop_
_entity_poly.entity_id
_entity_poly.type
_entity_poly.pdbx_seq_one_letter_code
_entity_poly.pdbx_strand_id
1 'polypeptide(L)'
;MLGDWREMVTDAALTDAVGADVLDRARPYLARAVLDVRLSDDARRLTGLVQGGAPMPYRTTVVRTDGGRVGWAGACTCPVGDDCKHAVAVLLSLRPLLP
;
A
#
# COMPACT_ATOMS: atom_id res chain seq x y z
N MET A 1 6.44 -16.72 2.55
CA MET A 1 5.44 -16.94 1.48
C MET A 1 4.62 -15.66 1.35
N LEU A 2 4.40 -15.16 0.13
CA LEU A 2 3.55 -13.99 -0.14
C LEU A 2 2.04 -14.25 0.03
N GLY A 3 1.67 -15.47 0.45
CA GLY A 3 0.32 -16.03 0.32
C GLY A 3 -0.80 -15.15 0.87
N ASP A 4 -0.55 -14.47 1.99
CA ASP A 4 -1.59 -13.68 2.66
C ASP A 4 -1.81 -12.30 2.02
N TRP A 5 -0.78 -11.74 1.36
CA TRP A 5 -0.94 -10.46 0.65
C TRP A 5 -1.92 -10.56 -0.51
N ARG A 6 -1.97 -11.72 -1.17
CA ARG A 6 -2.79 -11.92 -2.37
C ARG A 6 -4.26 -11.63 -2.14
N GLU A 7 -4.78 -12.08 -1.00
CA GLU A 7 -6.19 -11.88 -0.64
C GLU A 7 -6.46 -10.43 -0.25
N MET A 8 -5.51 -9.80 0.44
CA MET A 8 -5.62 -8.42 0.95
C MET A 8 -5.46 -7.35 -0.14
N VAL A 9 -4.77 -7.63 -1.25
CA VAL A 9 -4.51 -6.65 -2.32
C VAL A 9 -5.49 -6.74 -3.48
N THR A 10 -6.61 -7.45 -3.35
CA THR A 10 -7.68 -7.45 -4.37
C THR A 10 -8.43 -6.10 -4.39
N ASP A 11 -9.09 -5.77 -5.50
CA ASP A 11 -9.91 -4.55 -5.57
C ASP A 11 -11.03 -4.57 -4.51
N ALA A 12 -11.65 -5.74 -4.29
CA ALA A 12 -12.70 -5.90 -3.28
C ALA A 12 -12.17 -5.70 -1.85
N ALA A 13 -11.06 -6.35 -1.50
CA ALA A 13 -10.46 -6.23 -0.17
C ALA A 13 -9.98 -4.80 0.11
N LEU A 14 -9.33 -4.16 -0.86
CA LEU A 14 -8.90 -2.75 -0.71
C LEU A 14 -10.09 -1.79 -0.66
N THR A 15 -11.18 -2.08 -1.38
CA THR A 15 -12.41 -1.27 -1.29
C THR A 15 -13.07 -1.40 0.08
N ASP A 16 -13.15 -2.61 0.65
CA ASP A 16 -13.64 -2.82 2.03
C ASP A 16 -12.73 -2.14 3.06
N ALA A 17 -11.42 -2.14 2.82
CA ALA A 17 -10.41 -1.53 3.68
C ALA A 17 -10.54 0.00 3.80
N VAL A 18 -10.53 0.69 2.66
CA VAL A 18 -10.29 2.14 2.59
C VAL A 18 -11.35 2.90 1.80
N GLY A 19 -12.34 2.20 1.24
CA GLY A 19 -13.34 2.75 0.34
C GLY A 19 -12.87 2.92 -1.10
N ALA A 20 -13.83 2.93 -2.04
CA ALA A 20 -13.57 3.02 -3.47
C ALA A 20 -12.82 4.30 -3.86
N ASP A 21 -13.16 5.44 -3.23
CA ASP A 21 -12.52 6.72 -3.53
C ASP A 21 -11.00 6.72 -3.26
N VAL A 22 -10.55 6.03 -2.20
CA VAL A 22 -9.12 5.95 -1.87
C VAL A 22 -8.41 5.04 -2.85
N LEU A 23 -9.02 3.89 -3.19
CA LEU A 23 -8.49 2.96 -4.19
C LEU A 23 -8.35 3.63 -5.55
N ASP A 24 -9.36 4.35 -6.02
CA ASP A 24 -9.33 5.04 -7.30
C ASP A 24 -8.25 6.13 -7.34
N ARG A 25 -8.03 6.83 -6.23
CA ARG A 25 -6.94 7.80 -6.12
C ARG A 25 -5.56 7.15 -6.00
N ALA A 26 -5.47 5.90 -5.57
CA ALA A 26 -4.20 5.17 -5.46
C ALA A 26 -3.70 4.66 -6.82
N ARG A 27 -4.60 4.23 -7.71
CA ARG A 27 -4.25 3.65 -9.02
C ARG A 27 -3.31 4.52 -9.87
N PRO A 28 -3.49 5.85 -10.00
CA PRO A 28 -2.58 6.69 -10.78
C PRO A 28 -1.15 6.76 -10.20
N TYR A 29 -1.01 6.59 -8.88
CA TYR A 29 0.31 6.65 -8.22
C TYR A 29 1.13 5.40 -8.49
N LEU A 30 0.50 4.22 -8.53
CA LEU A 30 1.16 2.96 -8.89
C LEU A 30 1.93 3.10 -10.21
N ALA A 31 1.31 3.72 -11.22
CA ALA A 31 1.87 3.81 -12.56
C ALA A 31 2.94 4.90 -12.73
N ARG A 32 2.95 5.93 -11.87
CA ARG A 32 3.69 7.18 -12.17
C ARG A 32 4.54 7.72 -11.02
N ALA A 33 4.31 7.27 -9.80
CA ALA A 33 4.77 7.98 -8.62
C ALA A 33 5.34 7.09 -7.51
N VAL A 34 5.16 5.77 -7.57
CA VAL A 34 5.90 4.85 -6.72
C VAL A 34 7.33 4.74 -7.25
N LEU A 35 8.29 5.25 -6.48
CA LEU A 35 9.69 5.36 -6.89
C LEU A 35 10.53 4.18 -6.41
N ASP A 36 10.13 3.58 -5.29
CA ASP A 36 10.85 2.48 -4.64
C ASP A 36 9.85 1.66 -3.83
N VAL A 37 10.02 0.33 -3.83
CA VAL A 37 9.28 -0.62 -3.00
C VAL A 37 10.24 -1.71 -2.54
N ARG A 38 10.28 -1.95 -1.24
CA ARG A 38 11.00 -3.08 -0.64
C ARG A 38 10.05 -3.87 0.24
N LEU A 39 10.05 -5.18 0.03
CA LEU A 39 9.44 -6.14 0.93
C LEU A 39 10.53 -6.68 1.88
N SER A 40 10.22 -6.82 3.16
CA SER A 40 11.10 -7.48 4.13
C SER A 40 11.24 -8.98 3.85
N ASP A 41 12.33 -9.58 4.33
CA ASP A 41 12.62 -11.01 4.11
C ASP A 41 11.52 -11.94 4.66
N ASP A 42 10.87 -11.54 5.75
CA ASP A 42 9.73 -12.25 6.35
C ASP A 42 8.40 -12.02 5.63
N ALA A 43 8.39 -11.19 4.58
CA ALA A 43 7.21 -10.75 3.85
C ALA A 43 6.12 -10.10 4.72
N ARG A 44 6.46 -9.53 5.89
CA ARG A 44 5.50 -8.89 6.80
C ARG A 44 5.44 -7.38 6.66
N ARG A 45 6.43 -6.75 6.04
CA ARG A 45 6.52 -5.30 5.90
C ARG A 45 6.90 -4.87 4.49
N LEU A 46 6.12 -3.95 3.94
CA LEU A 46 6.47 -3.16 2.77
C LEU A 46 6.95 -1.79 3.21
N THR A 47 7.99 -1.30 2.56
CA THR A 47 8.38 0.11 2.60
C THR A 47 8.38 0.66 1.19
N GLY A 48 7.99 1.91 1.01
CA GLY A 48 8.04 2.56 -0.27
C GLY A 48 8.29 4.06 -0.19
N LEU A 49 8.75 4.60 -1.32
CA LEU A 49 8.85 6.03 -1.57
C LEU A 49 7.84 6.40 -2.64
N VAL A 50 6.94 7.33 -2.32
CA VAL A 50 5.85 7.73 -3.22
C VAL A 50 5.92 9.23 -3.45
N GLN A 51 6.18 9.64 -4.69
CA GLN A 51 6.10 11.04 -5.07
C GLN A 51 4.66 11.54 -4.94
N GLY A 52 4.47 12.65 -4.25
CA GLY A 52 3.16 13.28 -4.10
C GLY A 52 3.22 14.78 -4.37
N GLY A 53 2.33 15.54 -3.74
CA GLY A 53 2.32 17.00 -3.88
C GLY A 53 3.47 17.74 -3.19
N ALA A 54 4.24 17.07 -2.32
CA ALA A 54 5.40 17.67 -1.66
C ALA A 54 6.68 17.53 -2.52
N PRO A 55 7.68 18.43 -2.36
CA PRO A 55 8.96 18.31 -3.06
C PRO A 55 9.72 17.04 -2.75
N MET A 56 9.61 16.54 -1.51
CA MET A 56 10.23 15.29 -1.08
C MET A 56 9.22 14.14 -1.17
N PRO A 57 9.61 12.95 -1.68
CA PRO A 57 8.74 11.78 -1.70
C PRO A 57 8.28 11.39 -0.29
N TYR A 58 7.03 10.96 -0.18
CA TYR A 58 6.50 10.45 1.07
C TYR A 58 7.03 9.05 1.35
N ARG A 59 7.59 8.87 2.54
CA ARG A 59 7.90 7.54 3.09
C ARG A 59 6.61 6.87 3.52
N THR A 60 6.47 5.63 3.09
CA THR A 60 5.29 4.79 3.31
C THR A 60 5.74 3.46 3.86
N THR A 61 5.08 2.98 4.91
CA THR A 61 5.29 1.64 5.48
C THR A 61 3.95 0.95 5.57
N VAL A 62 3.87 -0.30 5.13
CA VAL A 62 2.68 -1.13 5.30
C VAL A 62 3.10 -2.41 5.99
N VAL A 63 2.42 -2.76 7.08
CA VAL A 63 2.69 -3.97 7.86
C VAL A 63 1.50 -4.90 7.82
N ARG A 64 1.75 -6.20 7.80
CA ARG A 64 0.72 -7.18 8.08
C ARG A 64 0.34 -7.12 9.55
N THR A 65 -0.95 -7.24 9.82
CA THR A 65 -1.47 -7.35 11.17
C THR A 65 -2.06 -8.74 11.37
N ASP A 66 -1.87 -9.31 12.56
CA ASP A 66 -2.45 -10.61 12.93
C ASP A 66 -3.91 -10.48 13.43
N GLY A 67 -4.49 -9.28 13.32
CA GLY A 67 -5.85 -8.95 13.76
C GLY A 67 -6.38 -7.68 13.10
N GLY A 68 -7.70 -7.47 13.21
CA GLY A 68 -8.44 -6.40 12.52
C GLY A 68 -9.15 -6.90 11.25
N ARG A 69 -10.11 -6.12 10.73
CA ARG A 69 -10.94 -6.54 9.56
C ARG A 69 -10.12 -6.71 8.28
N VAL A 70 -9.01 -5.97 8.13
CA VAL A 70 -8.32 -5.78 6.85
C VAL A 70 -6.99 -6.55 6.73
N GLY A 71 -6.39 -6.96 7.87
CA GLY A 71 -5.14 -7.75 7.90
C GLY A 71 -3.84 -6.97 7.61
N TRP A 72 -3.92 -5.65 7.46
CA TRP A 72 -2.76 -4.77 7.31
C TRP A 72 -3.04 -3.38 7.90
N ALA A 73 -1.97 -2.63 8.15
CA ALA A 73 -2.01 -1.21 8.50
C ALA A 73 -0.90 -0.46 7.77
N GLY A 74 -1.23 0.71 7.22
CA GLY A 74 -0.33 1.56 6.48
C GLY A 74 -0.10 2.89 7.17
N ALA A 75 1.17 3.29 7.29
CA ALA A 75 1.57 4.62 7.76
C ALA A 75 2.27 5.36 6.63
N CYS A 76 1.92 6.63 6.43
CA CYS A 76 2.53 7.48 5.42
C CYS A 76 2.86 8.86 6.00
N THR A 77 4.01 9.40 5.60
CA THR A 77 4.44 10.76 5.98
C THR A 77 3.68 11.89 5.28
N CYS A 78 2.67 11.56 4.47
CA CYS A 78 1.82 12.57 3.82
C CYS A 78 0.83 13.21 4.80
N PRO A 79 0.24 14.36 4.46
CA PRO A 79 -0.71 15.05 5.36
C PRO A 79 -1.97 14.25 5.74
N VAL A 80 -2.30 13.20 4.99
CA VAL A 80 -3.43 12.30 5.30
C VAL A 80 -3.05 11.27 6.38
N GLY A 81 -1.79 10.86 6.45
CA GLY A 81 -1.32 9.85 7.39
C GLY A 81 -1.70 8.42 6.98
N ASP A 82 -2.39 7.73 7.88
CA ASP A 82 -2.63 6.30 7.82
C ASP A 82 -3.55 5.89 6.67
N ASP A 83 -3.31 4.70 6.13
CA ASP A 83 -4.09 4.03 5.08
C ASP A 83 -4.44 4.90 3.86
N CYS A 84 -3.65 5.95 3.63
CA CYS A 84 -3.88 6.87 2.54
C CYS A 84 -3.63 6.20 1.18
N LYS A 85 -4.04 6.87 0.11
CA LYS A 85 -3.79 6.44 -1.27
C LYS A 85 -2.33 6.06 -1.59
N HIS A 86 -1.34 6.64 -0.90
CA HIS A 86 0.07 6.29 -1.09
C HIS A 86 0.40 4.91 -0.48
N ALA A 87 -0.14 4.60 0.70
CA ALA A 87 -0.05 3.26 1.30
C ALA A 87 -0.70 2.20 0.40
N VAL A 88 -1.88 2.51 -0.12
CA VAL A 88 -2.59 1.64 -1.06
C VAL A 88 -1.82 1.48 -2.37
N ALA A 89 -1.18 2.54 -2.89
CA ALA A 89 -0.35 2.44 -4.09
C ALA A 89 0.84 1.50 -3.90
N VAL A 90 1.50 1.53 -2.73
CA VAL A 90 2.58 0.59 -2.37
C VAL A 90 2.05 -0.85 -2.27
N LEU A 91 0.87 -1.07 -1.70
CA LEU A 91 0.22 -2.39 -1.67
C LEU A 91 -0.07 -2.91 -3.08
N LEU A 92 -0.59 -2.06 -3.96
CA LEU A 92 -0.88 -2.44 -5.34
C LEU A 92 0.37 -2.85 -6.12
N SER A 93 1.55 -2.33 -5.76
CA SER A 93 2.83 -2.73 -6.36
C SER A 93 3.20 -4.18 -6.10
N LEU A 94 2.55 -4.86 -5.15
CA LEU A 94 2.73 -6.30 -4.97
C LEU A 94 2.04 -7.13 -6.06
N ARG A 95 0.99 -6.64 -6.72
CA ARG A 95 0.18 -7.45 -7.64
C ARG A 95 1.00 -8.14 -8.74
N PRO A 96 1.96 -7.49 -9.42
CA PRO A 96 2.78 -8.15 -10.43
C PRO A 96 3.74 -9.20 -9.87
N LEU A 97 4.00 -9.19 -8.57
CA LEU A 97 4.90 -10.12 -7.87
C LEU A 97 4.15 -11.35 -7.32
N LEU A 98 2.82 -11.37 -7.44
CA LEU A 98 1.96 -12.47 -7.03
C LEU A 98 1.67 -13.34 -8.26
N PRO A 99 1.98 -14.65 -8.23
CA PRO A 99 1.71 -15.58 -9.34
C PRO A 99 0.21 -15.88 -9.51
#